data_AF-A0A258SCA4-F1
#
_entry.id   AF-A0A258SCA4-F1
#
_cell.length_a   1.000
_cell.length_b   1.000
_cell.length_c   1.000
_cell.angle_alpha   90.00
_cell.angle_beta   90.00
_cell.angle_gamma   90.00
#
_symmetry.space_group_name_H-M   'P 1'
#
loop_
_entity.id
_entity.type
_entity.pdbx_description
1 polymer ?
#
loop_
_entity_poly.entity_id
_entity_poly.type
_entity_poly.pdbx_seq_one_letter_code
_entity_poly.pdbx_strand_id
1 'polypeptide(L)'
;MRSSTYRTRLRAFQAMRGDDPPPGFIADLEFLENRDLDLSVRIGGMLAFNALMVTIGTHPISASPGAPLSVDAASQPVLTIASLIGVAPLIASSVLCLRALLLGEEFDTDGLEGDGDDGPAKLQRRLFAAFVHSIDAQSRLLRQAVVTTLIGGTLTLMVWAAILADKMGR
;
A
#
# COMPACT_ATOMS: atom_id res chain seq x y z
N MET A 1 -6.87 -19.11 23.91
CA MET A 1 -7.92 -18.40 24.67
C MET A 1 -7.99 -16.97 24.13
N ARG A 2 -9.03 -16.61 23.37
CA ARG A 2 -9.08 -15.35 22.58
C ARG A 2 -10.45 -14.64 22.66
N SER A 3 -11.27 -14.92 23.68
CA SER A 3 -12.65 -14.40 23.76
C SER A 3 -12.90 -13.33 24.84
N SER A 4 -11.91 -12.97 25.67
CA SER A 4 -12.04 -11.89 26.66
C SER A 4 -11.93 -10.49 26.03
N THR A 5 -11.17 -10.34 24.95
CA THR A 5 -10.80 -9.03 24.38
C THR A 5 -11.99 -8.27 23.79
N TYR A 6 -12.94 -8.96 23.13
CA TYR A 6 -14.06 -8.30 22.45
C TYR A 6 -15.11 -7.75 23.42
N ARG A 7 -15.40 -8.47 24.51
CA ARG A 7 -16.36 -8.04 25.54
C ARG A 7 -15.84 -6.87 26.37
N THR A 8 -14.54 -6.83 26.65
CA THR A 8 -13.88 -5.70 27.32
C THR A 8 -13.87 -4.46 26.43
N ARG A 9 -13.54 -4.60 25.14
CA ARG A 9 -13.61 -3.50 24.15
C ARG A 9 -15.05 -3.00 23.96
N LEU A 10 -16.03 -3.90 23.87
CA LEU A 10 -17.45 -3.53 23.77
C LEU A 10 -17.94 -2.81 25.03
N ARG A 11 -17.52 -3.24 26.23
CA ARG A 11 -17.86 -2.57 27.49
C ARG A 11 -17.20 -1.21 27.63
N ALA A 12 -15.94 -1.07 27.21
CA ALA A 12 -15.27 0.23 27.17
C ALA A 12 -15.93 1.17 26.17
N PHE A 13 -16.33 0.67 24.99
CA PHE A 13 -17.10 1.42 23.99
C PHE A 13 -18.50 1.80 24.49
N GLN A 14 -19.19 0.89 25.19
CA GLN A 14 -20.50 1.14 25.82
C GLN A 14 -20.40 2.12 26.99
N ALA A 15 -19.33 2.07 27.79
CA ALA A 15 -19.05 3.03 28.86
C ALA A 15 -18.70 4.41 28.30
N MET A 16 -18.03 4.48 27.15
CA MET A 16 -17.78 5.72 26.40
C MET A 16 -19.07 6.38 25.90
N ARG A 17 -20.15 5.60 25.72
CA ARG A 17 -21.45 6.04 25.18
C ARG A 17 -22.43 6.50 26.24
N GLY A 18 -21.98 6.63 27.50
CA GLY A 18 -22.81 7.04 28.64
C GLY A 18 -23.49 8.40 28.48
N ASP A 19 -22.99 9.24 27.57
CA ASP A 19 -23.61 10.47 27.08
C ASP A 19 -23.52 10.54 25.54
N ASP A 20 -24.45 11.25 24.90
CA ASP A 20 -24.45 11.46 23.44
C ASP A 20 -23.14 12.17 23.02
N PRO A 21 -22.39 11.64 22.03
CA PRO A 21 -21.14 12.25 21.62
C PRO A 21 -21.38 13.68 21.11
N PRO A 22 -20.55 14.66 21.52
CA PRO A 22 -20.72 16.03 21.07
C PRO A 22 -20.64 16.07 19.53
N PRO A 23 -21.47 16.88 18.84
CA PRO A 23 -21.56 16.89 17.38
C PRO A 23 -20.21 17.06 16.66
N GLY A 24 -19.27 17.82 17.25
CA GLY A 24 -17.92 17.99 16.71
C GLY A 24 -17.11 16.69 16.67
N PHE A 25 -17.27 15.80 17.65
CA PHE A 25 -16.57 14.52 17.68
C PHE A 25 -17.10 13.55 16.60
N ILE A 26 -18.41 13.57 16.32
CA ILE A 26 -18.99 12.79 15.22
C ILE A 26 -18.42 13.28 13.87
N ALA A 27 -18.35 14.60 13.68
CA ALA A 27 -17.78 15.18 12.47
C ALA A 27 -16.29 14.82 12.28
N ASP A 28 -15.50 14.80 13.36
CA ASP A 28 -14.10 14.37 13.31
C ASP A 28 -13.97 12.89 12.93
N LEU A 29 -14.83 12.02 13.46
CA LEU A 29 -14.85 10.60 13.10
C LEU A 29 -15.27 10.38 11.64
N GLU A 30 -16.30 11.06 11.17
CA GLU A 30 -16.72 11.00 9.77
C GLU A 30 -15.62 11.51 8.82
N PHE A 31 -14.93 12.58 9.20
CA PHE A 31 -13.78 13.09 8.43
C PHE A 31 -12.67 12.05 8.32
N LEU A 32 -12.34 11.41 9.44
CA LEU A 32 -11.31 10.38 9.54
C LEU A 32 -11.67 9.10 8.77
N GLU A 33 -12.92 8.65 8.85
CA GLU A 33 -13.44 7.50 8.10
C GLU A 33 -13.40 7.76 6.58
N ASN A 34 -13.88 8.92 6.15
CA ASN A 34 -13.80 9.32 4.74
C ASN A 34 -12.36 9.38 4.23
N ARG A 35 -11.43 9.82 5.10
CA ARG A 35 -10.01 9.88 4.76
C ARG A 35 -9.38 8.50 4.60
N ASP A 36 -9.69 7.57 5.49
CA ASP A 36 -9.23 6.19 5.42
C ASP A 36 -9.79 5.46 4.17
N LEU A 37 -11.07 5.69 3.86
CA LEU A 37 -11.71 5.13 2.65
C LEU A 37 -11.06 5.68 1.37
N ASP A 38 -10.83 6.98 1.28
CA ASP A 38 -10.10 7.60 0.15
C ASP A 38 -8.69 6.99 0.00
N LEU A 39 -8.00 6.76 1.12
CA LEU A 39 -6.65 6.20 1.12
C LEU A 39 -6.67 4.73 0.65
N SER A 40 -7.59 3.93 1.16
CA SER A 40 -7.80 2.54 0.74
C SER A 40 -8.12 2.41 -0.74
N VAL A 41 -9.01 3.26 -1.27
CA VAL A 41 -9.33 3.31 -2.72
C VAL A 41 -8.09 3.68 -3.54
N ARG A 42 -7.31 4.66 -3.11
CA ARG A 42 -6.07 5.05 -3.80
C ARG A 42 -5.02 3.94 -3.79
N ILE A 43 -4.82 3.25 -2.67
CA ILE A 43 -3.90 2.11 -2.61
C ILE A 43 -4.35 0.99 -3.54
N GLY A 44 -5.65 0.66 -3.53
CA GLY A 44 -6.22 -0.35 -4.42
C GLY A 44 -6.04 0.01 -5.90
N GLY A 45 -6.32 1.26 -6.28
CA GLY A 45 -6.10 1.77 -7.63
C GLY A 45 -4.63 1.72 -8.04
N MET A 46 -3.72 2.08 -7.13
CA MET A 46 -2.28 2.01 -7.37
C MET A 46 -1.78 0.58 -7.58
N LEU A 47 -2.30 -0.38 -6.79
CA LEU A 47 -1.96 -1.79 -6.93
C LEU A 47 -2.41 -2.36 -8.27
N ALA A 48 -3.63 -2.02 -8.72
CA ALA A 48 -4.14 -2.41 -10.02
C ALA A 48 -3.31 -1.80 -11.17
N PHE A 49 -2.96 -0.52 -11.06
CA PHE A 49 -2.09 0.14 -12.04
C PHE A 49 -0.71 -0.53 -12.12
N ASN A 50 -0.10 -0.85 -10.97
CA ASN A 50 1.19 -1.53 -10.94
C ASN A 50 1.12 -2.93 -11.55
N ALA A 51 0.03 -3.68 -11.33
CA ALA A 51 -0.14 -4.99 -11.96
C ALA A 51 -0.16 -4.89 -13.50
N LEU A 52 -0.85 -3.89 -14.05
CA LEU A 52 -0.83 -3.59 -15.49
C LEU A 52 0.58 -3.24 -15.96
N MET A 53 1.26 -2.34 -15.25
CA MET A 53 2.61 -1.89 -15.60
C MET A 53 3.64 -3.03 -15.56
N VAL A 54 3.58 -3.92 -14.56
CA VAL A 54 4.46 -5.09 -14.47
C VAL A 54 4.18 -6.03 -15.64
N THR A 55 2.92 -6.31 -15.93
CA THR A 55 2.53 -7.17 -17.06
C THR A 55 3.11 -6.63 -18.36
N ILE A 56 2.83 -5.35 -18.65
CA ILE A 56 3.34 -4.63 -19.81
C ILE A 56 4.87 -4.64 -19.85
N GLY A 57 5.53 -4.33 -18.73
CA GLY A 57 6.99 -4.27 -18.62
C GLY A 57 7.70 -5.61 -18.85
N THR A 58 7.01 -6.74 -18.65
CA THR A 58 7.56 -8.08 -18.91
C THR A 58 7.43 -8.54 -20.37
N HIS A 59 6.62 -7.84 -21.20
CA HIS A 59 6.41 -8.22 -22.61
C HIS A 59 7.69 -8.41 -23.43
N PRO A 60 8.76 -7.59 -23.28
CA PRO A 60 9.98 -7.82 -24.04
C PRO A 60 10.55 -9.22 -23.85
N ILE A 61 10.40 -9.81 -22.66
CA ILE A 61 10.98 -11.13 -22.33
C ILE A 61 10.02 -12.26 -22.70
N SER A 62 8.71 -12.04 -22.55
CA SER A 62 7.69 -13.08 -22.78
C SER A 62 7.09 -13.10 -24.18
N ALA A 63 7.31 -12.05 -24.98
CA ALA A 63 6.78 -11.96 -26.34
C ALA A 63 7.41 -13.01 -27.26
N SER A 64 6.61 -13.46 -28.23
CA SER A 64 7.08 -14.39 -29.26
C SER A 64 8.26 -13.81 -30.06
N PRO A 65 9.20 -14.66 -30.50
CA PRO A 65 10.30 -14.24 -31.37
C PRO A 65 9.79 -13.50 -32.61
N GLY A 66 10.37 -12.33 -32.88
CA GLY A 66 10.01 -11.48 -34.03
C GLY A 66 9.11 -10.28 -33.69
N ALA A 67 8.61 -10.17 -32.45
CA ALA A 67 7.92 -8.97 -32.03
C ALA A 67 8.88 -7.76 -31.92
N PRO A 68 8.41 -6.52 -32.13
CA PRO A 68 9.26 -5.33 -32.13
C PRO A 68 10.09 -5.17 -30.85
N LEU A 69 9.52 -5.52 -29.69
CA LEU A 69 10.20 -5.43 -28.39
C LEU A 69 10.75 -6.76 -27.87
N SER A 70 10.55 -7.89 -28.55
CA SER A 70 10.99 -9.20 -28.03
C SER A 70 12.51 -9.26 -27.92
N VAL A 71 13.04 -9.63 -26.76
CA VAL A 71 14.46 -9.90 -26.54
C VAL A 71 14.64 -11.38 -26.30
N ASP A 72 15.70 -11.96 -26.87
CA ASP A 72 16.09 -13.33 -26.60
C ASP A 72 17.28 -13.33 -25.63
N ALA A 73 17.18 -14.11 -24.55
CA ALA A 73 18.19 -14.10 -23.49
C ALA A 73 19.54 -14.67 -23.97
N ALA A 74 19.55 -15.58 -24.94
CA ALA A 74 20.79 -16.16 -25.45
C ALA A 74 21.57 -15.16 -26.33
N SER A 75 20.86 -14.40 -27.18
CA SER A 75 21.47 -13.43 -28.09
C SER A 75 21.61 -12.01 -27.52
N GLN A 76 20.74 -11.60 -26.59
CA GLN A 76 20.67 -10.25 -26.03
C GLN A 76 20.61 -10.24 -24.48
N PRO A 77 21.52 -10.94 -23.78
CA PRO A 77 21.44 -11.13 -22.32
C PRO A 77 21.42 -9.81 -21.54
N VAL A 78 22.16 -8.80 -22.02
CA VAL A 78 22.22 -7.47 -21.37
C VAL A 78 20.86 -6.76 -21.42
N LEU A 79 20.15 -6.79 -22.55
CA LEU A 79 18.83 -6.16 -22.69
C LEU A 79 17.75 -6.90 -21.91
N THR A 80 17.86 -8.23 -21.80
CA THR A 80 17.01 -9.05 -20.93
C THR A 80 17.19 -8.68 -19.45
N ILE A 81 18.44 -8.60 -18.97
CA ILE A 81 18.73 -8.18 -17.59
C ILE A 81 18.25 -6.75 -17.33
N ALA A 82 18.50 -5.82 -18.28
CA ALA A 82 18.04 -4.44 -18.15
C ALA A 82 16.51 -4.36 -18.05
N SER A 83 15.78 -5.20 -18.81
CA SER A 83 14.32 -5.27 -18.75
C SER A 83 13.84 -5.76 -17.37
N LEU A 84 14.49 -6.76 -16.78
CA LEU A 84 14.19 -7.22 -15.41
C LEU A 84 14.46 -6.13 -14.38
N ILE A 85 15.58 -5.40 -14.50
CA ILE A 85 15.91 -4.29 -13.62
C ILE A 85 14.87 -3.17 -13.73
N GLY A 86 14.38 -2.86 -14.94
CA GLY A 86 13.35 -1.85 -15.16
C GLY A 86 12.03 -2.18 -14.47
N VAL A 87 11.66 -3.46 -14.38
CA VAL A 87 10.43 -3.92 -13.72
C VAL A 87 10.56 -3.98 -12.19
N ALA A 88 11.77 -4.13 -11.64
CA ALA A 88 11.98 -4.31 -10.21
C ALA A 88 11.38 -3.20 -9.31
N PRO A 89 11.47 -1.90 -9.65
CA PRO A 89 10.81 -0.85 -8.87
C PRO A 89 9.28 -0.94 -8.90
N LEU A 90 8.68 -1.40 -10.00
CA LEU A 90 7.23 -1.61 -10.07
C LEU A 90 6.79 -2.71 -9.08
N ILE A 91 7.57 -3.78 -8.96
CA ILE A 91 7.35 -4.85 -7.96
C ILE A 91 7.50 -4.29 -6.55
N ALA A 92 8.55 -3.52 -6.29
CA ALA A 92 8.77 -2.87 -4.99
C ALA A 92 7.61 -1.95 -4.62
N SER A 93 7.07 -1.18 -5.58
CA SER A 93 5.87 -0.37 -5.34
C SER A 93 4.66 -1.23 -4.98
N SER A 94 4.44 -2.37 -5.63
CA SER A 94 3.33 -3.27 -5.27
C SER A 94 3.47 -3.81 -3.85
N VAL A 95 4.69 -4.14 -3.43
CA VAL A 95 4.97 -4.56 -2.04
C VAL A 95 4.66 -3.44 -1.04
N LEU A 96 5.00 -2.19 -1.36
CA LEU A 96 4.66 -1.04 -0.51
C LEU A 96 3.14 -0.84 -0.39
N CYS A 97 2.39 -0.99 -1.49
CA CYS A 97 0.93 -0.96 -1.48
C CYS A 97 0.34 -2.08 -0.62
N LEU A 98 0.84 -3.32 -0.75
CA LEU A 98 0.40 -4.44 0.07
C LEU A 98 0.69 -4.21 1.56
N ARG A 99 1.88 -3.70 1.90
CA ARG A 99 2.21 -3.33 3.29
C ARG A 99 1.27 -2.27 3.85
N ALA A 100 0.90 -1.27 3.03
CA ALA A 100 -0.05 -0.25 3.46
C ALA A 100 -1.45 -0.84 3.75
N LEU A 101 -1.91 -1.78 2.93
CA LEU A 101 -3.19 -2.48 3.18
C LEU A 101 -3.15 -3.30 4.47
N LEU A 102 -2.08 -4.07 4.68
CA LEU A 102 -1.95 -4.95 5.86
C LEU A 102 -1.76 -4.17 7.18
N LEU A 103 -1.29 -2.93 7.11
CA LEU A 103 -1.14 -2.07 8.29
C LEU A 103 -2.46 -1.78 9.00
N GLY A 104 -3.59 -1.84 8.28
CA GLY A 104 -4.92 -1.73 8.88
C GLY A 104 -5.36 -2.97 9.68
N GLU A 105 -4.65 -4.09 9.57
CA GLU A 105 -5.01 -5.35 10.23
C GLU A 105 -4.30 -5.55 11.59
N GLU A 106 -3.18 -4.84 11.82
CA GLU A 106 -2.31 -4.98 13.00
C GLU A 106 -2.70 -4.04 14.16
N PHE A 107 -3.98 -4.00 14.53
CA PHE A 107 -4.40 -3.30 15.75
C PHE A 107 -4.12 -4.14 17.00
N ASP A 108 -2.89 -4.07 17.51
CA ASP A 108 -2.54 -4.62 18.81
C ASP A 108 -3.06 -3.71 19.94
N THR A 109 -3.91 -4.27 20.80
CA THR A 109 -4.43 -3.57 21.99
C THR A 109 -4.00 -4.27 23.28
N ASP A 110 -3.00 -5.13 23.22
CA ASP A 110 -2.56 -5.90 24.38
C ASP A 110 -1.88 -4.97 25.42
N GLY A 111 -2.20 -5.18 26.70
CA GLY A 111 -1.66 -4.41 27.83
C GLY A 111 -2.58 -3.33 28.43
N LEU A 112 -3.88 -3.32 28.07
CA LEU A 112 -4.84 -2.32 28.53
C LEU A 112 -5.77 -2.79 29.67
N GLU A 113 -5.55 -4.00 30.20
CA GLU A 113 -6.46 -4.66 31.15
C GLU A 113 -6.25 -4.24 32.63
N GLY A 114 -5.43 -3.21 32.92
CA GLY A 114 -4.96 -2.91 34.29
C GLY A 114 -5.14 -1.50 34.85
N ASP A 115 -5.62 -0.52 34.08
CA ASP A 115 -5.76 0.87 34.57
C ASP A 115 -7.18 1.09 35.10
N GLY A 116 -7.32 1.57 36.35
CA GLY A 116 -8.58 1.77 37.09
C GLY A 116 -9.62 2.73 36.47
N ASP A 117 -10.21 3.64 37.23
CA ASP A 117 -11.34 4.48 36.77
C ASP A 117 -11.01 5.35 35.51
N ASP A 118 -9.74 5.68 35.27
CA ASP A 118 -9.25 6.39 34.07
C ASP A 118 -8.95 5.48 32.86
N GLY A 119 -9.05 4.17 33.02
CA GLY A 119 -8.77 3.16 32.00
C GLY A 119 -9.52 3.39 30.66
N PRO A 120 -10.82 3.73 30.66
CA PRO A 120 -11.60 3.95 29.45
C PRO A 120 -11.12 5.17 28.64
N ALA A 121 -10.82 6.30 29.30
CA ALA A 121 -10.39 7.53 28.63
C ALA A 121 -8.96 7.39 28.04
N LYS A 122 -8.06 6.68 28.73
CA LYS A 122 -6.73 6.36 28.21
C LYS A 122 -6.80 5.40 27.01
N LEU A 123 -7.67 4.39 27.09
CA LEU A 123 -7.91 3.46 26.00
C LEU A 123 -8.42 4.18 24.75
N GLN A 124 -9.38 5.10 24.90
CA GLN A 124 -9.91 5.94 23.82
C GLN A 124 -8.80 6.75 23.14
N ARG A 125 -7.97 7.46 23.92
CA ARG A 125 -6.87 8.27 23.36
C ARG A 125 -5.85 7.42 22.60
N ARG A 126 -5.55 6.22 23.09
CA ARG A 126 -4.62 5.29 22.42
C ARG A 126 -5.20 4.71 21.13
N LEU A 127 -6.47 4.33 21.12
CA LEU A 127 -7.15 3.86 19.91
C LEU A 127 -7.18 4.96 18.84
N PHE A 128 -7.49 6.19 19.23
CA PHE A 128 -7.48 7.34 18.32
C PHE A 128 -6.07 7.64 17.80
N ALA A 129 -5.06 7.65 18.68
CA ALA A 129 -3.67 7.84 18.28
C ALA A 129 -3.16 6.74 17.34
N ALA A 130 -3.52 5.48 17.59
CA ALA A 130 -3.18 4.36 16.74
C ALA A 130 -3.84 4.48 15.35
N PHE A 131 -5.10 4.90 15.30
CA PHE A 131 -5.82 5.12 14.05
C PHE A 131 -5.24 6.28 13.22
N VAL A 132 -4.92 7.41 13.85
CA VAL A 132 -4.24 8.51 13.14
C VAL A 132 -2.86 8.07 12.64
N HIS A 133 -2.13 7.31 13.46
CA HIS A 133 -0.84 6.76 13.08
C HIS A 133 -0.94 5.80 11.88
N SER A 134 -1.98 4.96 11.81
CA SER A 134 -2.18 4.05 10.68
C SER A 134 -2.43 4.82 9.39
N ILE A 135 -3.28 5.86 9.40
CA ILE A 135 -3.50 6.73 8.23
C ILE A 135 -2.20 7.39 7.76
N ASP A 136 -1.40 7.93 8.69
CA ASP A 136 -0.13 8.58 8.35
C ASP A 136 0.88 7.59 7.75
N ALA A 137 0.97 6.39 8.32
CA ALA A 137 1.84 5.32 7.83
C ALA A 137 1.41 4.84 6.44
N GLN A 138 0.12 4.60 6.23
CA GLN A 138 -0.43 4.23 4.93
C GLN A 138 -0.18 5.33 3.88
N SER A 139 -0.39 6.60 4.24
CA SER A 139 -0.15 7.74 3.36
C SER A 139 1.32 7.83 2.92
N ARG A 140 2.24 7.61 3.86
CA ARG A 140 3.68 7.60 3.59
C ARG A 140 4.07 6.47 2.64
N LEU A 141 3.57 5.26 2.89
CA LEU A 141 3.81 4.10 2.04
C LEU A 141 3.23 4.31 0.63
N LEU A 142 2.03 4.88 0.52
CA LEU A 142 1.42 5.23 -0.76
C LEU A 142 2.27 6.24 -1.53
N ARG A 143 2.79 7.28 -0.86
CA ARG A 143 3.71 8.24 -1.50
C ARG A 143 4.97 7.56 -2.01
N GLN A 144 5.57 6.67 -1.22
CA GLN A 144 6.76 5.92 -1.63
C GLN A 144 6.45 4.98 -2.80
N ALA A 145 5.29 4.32 -2.78
CA ALA A 145 4.82 3.47 -3.87
C ALA A 145 4.74 4.29 -5.18
N VAL A 146 4.06 5.43 -5.18
CA VAL A 146 3.95 6.31 -6.36
C VAL A 146 5.32 6.68 -6.93
N VAL A 147 6.26 7.15 -6.09
CA VAL A 147 7.61 7.52 -6.54
C VAL A 147 8.34 6.32 -7.15
N THR A 148 8.24 5.16 -6.51
CA THR A 148 8.90 3.94 -6.97
C THR A 148 8.32 3.46 -8.30
N THR A 149 7.00 3.59 -8.50
CA THR A 149 6.35 3.30 -9.78
C THR A 149 6.80 4.24 -10.89
N LEU A 150 6.93 5.54 -10.62
CA LEU A 150 7.42 6.50 -11.61
C LEU A 150 8.86 6.17 -12.04
N ILE A 151 9.72 5.80 -11.09
CA ILE A 151 11.09 5.35 -11.37
C ILE A 151 11.05 4.09 -12.25
N GLY A 152 10.25 3.08 -11.86
CA GLY A 152 10.10 1.84 -12.60
C GLY A 152 9.61 2.05 -14.03
N GLY A 153 8.52 2.81 -14.20
CA GLY A 153 7.98 3.13 -15.52
C GLY A 153 8.99 3.85 -16.41
N THR A 154 9.74 4.81 -15.86
CA THR A 154 10.78 5.53 -16.59
C THR A 154 11.92 4.59 -17.02
N LEU A 155 12.40 3.73 -16.12
CA LEU A 155 13.43 2.74 -16.43
C LEU A 155 12.95 1.76 -17.50
N THR A 156 11.74 1.23 -17.39
CA THR A 156 11.15 0.34 -18.40
C THR A 156 11.10 1.00 -19.78
N LEU A 157 10.63 2.26 -19.85
CA LEU A 157 10.58 3.00 -21.12
C LEU A 157 11.97 3.24 -21.72
N MET A 158 12.97 3.56 -20.90
CA MET A 158 14.35 3.71 -21.38
C MET A 158 14.91 2.40 -21.95
N VAL A 159 14.63 1.28 -21.30
CA VAL A 159 15.05 -0.04 -21.80
C VAL A 159 14.36 -0.38 -23.11
N TRP A 160 13.07 -0.09 -23.24
CA TRP A 160 12.36 -0.30 -24.51
C TRP A 160 12.92 0.57 -25.64
N ALA A 161 13.24 1.83 -25.36
CA ALA A 161 13.89 2.70 -26.32
C ALA A 161 15.24 2.13 -26.76
N ALA A 162 16.03 1.58 -25.83
CA ALA A 162 17.29 0.91 -26.15
C ALA A 162 17.09 -0.35 -27.02
N ILE A 163 16.08 -1.18 -26.72
CA ILE A 163 15.74 -2.36 -27.53
C ILE A 163 15.35 -1.95 -28.96
N LEU A 164 14.52 -0.93 -29.10
CA LEU A 164 14.11 -0.42 -30.42
C LEU A 164 15.29 0.16 -31.19
N ALA A 165 16.17 0.92 -30.53
CA ALA A 165 17.36 1.48 -31.16
C ALA A 165 18.32 0.38 -31.65
N ASP A 166 18.56 -0.66 -30.85
CA ASP A 166 19.41 -1.80 -31.26
C ASP A 166 18.82 -2.55 -32.46
N LYS A 167 17.49 -2.66 -32.55
CA LYS A 167 16.82 -3.34 -33.67
C LYS A 167 16.68 -2.51 -34.92
N MET A 168 16.48 -1.20 -34.81
CA MET A 168 16.37 -0.30 -35.96
C MET A 168 17.73 0.14 -36.51
N GLY A 169 18.77 0.09 -35.69
CA GLY A 169 20.15 0.39 -36.10
C GLY A 169 20.89 -0.78 -36.74
N ARG A 170 20.28 -1.97 -36.79
CA ARG A 170 20.73 -3.15 -37.53
C ARG A 170 19.91 -3.33 -38.79
#